data_AF-A0AA35T0G8-F1
#
_entry.id   AF-A0AA35T0G8-F1
#
_cell.length_a   1.000
_cell.length_b   1.000
_cell.length_c   1.000
_cell.angle_alpha   90.00
_cell.angle_beta   90.00
_cell.angle_gamma   90.00
#
_symmetry.space_group_name_H-M   'P 1'
#
loop_
_entity.id
_entity.type
_entity.pdbx_description
1 polymer ?
#
loop_
_entity_poly.entity_id
_entity_poly.type
_entity_poly.pdbx_seq_one_letter_code
_entity_poly.pdbx_strand_id
1 'polypeptide(L)'
;MGEATPPDCPVIIDSLSTLLEFHPTSHVCRLLHQIGRRCGLVVCLLHSDLHGRHVTSQVDHVMSTTIDLVVPQSPGQLKVKVKHRKTTGKVLVSTEVVAMDDSYDMTSSPQVTSSLLTPSHPVPDPTQNLTFDLTLSEREREERRKLVLPYHHSAGKKTALLQAGSGRVFYTPDEADDYDDSDPDDDLDI
;
A
#
# COMPACT_ATOMS: atom_id res chain seq x y z
N MET A 1 -3.83 -22.24 39.60
CA MET A 1 -3.29 -23.26 38.68
C MET A 1 -3.46 -22.66 37.29
N GLY A 2 -2.40 -22.02 36.78
CA GLY A 2 -2.46 -21.26 35.54
C GLY A 2 -2.54 -22.23 34.37
N GLU A 3 -3.65 -22.18 33.63
CA GLU A 3 -3.82 -22.94 32.40
C GLU A 3 -2.83 -22.37 31.38
N ALA A 4 -1.76 -23.11 31.11
CA ALA A 4 -0.79 -22.74 30.08
C ALA A 4 -1.53 -22.78 28.74
N THR A 5 -1.71 -21.61 28.13
CA THR A 5 -2.21 -21.49 26.75
C THR A 5 -1.36 -22.40 25.85
N PRO A 6 -1.97 -23.30 25.07
CA PRO A 6 -1.21 -24.18 24.19
C PRO A 6 -0.37 -23.33 23.23
N PRO A 7 0.88 -23.74 22.91
CA PRO A 7 1.72 -23.01 22.00
C PRO A 7 1.01 -22.85 20.64
N ASP A 8 1.04 -21.64 20.10
CA ASP A 8 0.48 -21.34 18.78
C ASP A 8 1.08 -22.28 17.74
N CYS A 9 0.32 -23.31 17.34
CA CYS A 9 0.80 -24.33 16.41
C CYS A 9 0.79 -23.76 14.98
N PRO A 10 1.95 -23.63 14.31
CA PRO A 10 2.00 -23.17 12.94
C PRO A 10 1.41 -24.22 12.00
N VAL A 11 0.61 -23.79 11.04
CA VAL A 11 0.06 -24.65 9.98
C VAL A 11 0.79 -24.38 8.68
N ILE A 12 1.33 -25.44 8.07
CA ILE A 12 2.02 -25.37 6.79
C ILE A 12 1.18 -26.11 5.75
N ILE A 13 0.80 -25.42 4.67
CA ILE A 13 0.11 -25.97 3.51
C ILE A 13 1.12 -26.00 2.36
N ASP A 14 1.53 -27.21 1.99
CA ASP A 14 2.55 -27.48 0.97
C ASP A 14 2.12 -27.05 -0.45
N SER A 15 0.84 -27.17 -0.78
CA SER A 15 0.30 -26.77 -2.08
C SER A 15 -1.12 -26.22 -1.93
N LEU A 16 -1.23 -24.90 -1.88
CA LEU A 16 -2.52 -24.22 -1.97
C LEU A 16 -3.15 -24.40 -3.36
N SER A 17 -2.33 -24.64 -4.38
CA SER A 17 -2.80 -24.86 -5.75
C SER A 17 -3.73 -26.07 -5.86
N THR A 18 -3.44 -27.15 -5.13
CA THR A 18 -4.28 -28.34 -5.11
C THR A 18 -5.66 -28.05 -4.51
N LEU A 19 -5.73 -27.23 -3.46
CA LEU A 19 -7.02 -26.82 -2.89
C LEU A 19 -7.83 -25.94 -3.85
N LEU A 20 -7.15 -25.04 -4.57
CA LEU A 20 -7.77 -24.17 -5.57
C LEU A 20 -8.24 -24.93 -6.82
N GLU A 21 -7.65 -26.10 -7.10
CA GLU A 21 -8.08 -26.99 -8.20
C GLU A 21 -9.43 -27.66 -7.89
N PHE A 22 -9.63 -28.12 -6.64
CA PHE A 22 -10.83 -28.86 -6.25
C PHE A 22 -11.93 -28.02 -5.59
N HIS A 23 -11.64 -26.77 -5.21
CA HIS A 23 -12.59 -25.90 -4.53
C HIS A 23 -12.60 -24.47 -5.08
N PRO A 24 -13.76 -23.78 -5.08
CA PRO A 24 -13.83 -22.37 -5.47
C PRO A 24 -12.92 -21.50 -4.60
N THR A 25 -12.27 -20.49 -5.20
CA THR A 25 -11.34 -19.57 -4.51
C THR A 25 -11.94 -18.98 -3.24
N SER A 26 -13.23 -18.61 -3.25
CA SER A 26 -13.91 -18.06 -2.07
C SER A 26 -13.99 -19.03 -0.88
N HIS A 27 -14.07 -20.34 -1.13
CA HIS A 27 -14.05 -21.36 -0.08
C HIS A 27 -12.65 -21.49 0.52
N VAL A 28 -11.63 -21.54 -0.33
CA VAL A 28 -10.23 -21.61 0.09
C VAL A 28 -9.83 -20.37 0.89
N CYS A 29 -10.19 -19.17 0.41
CA CYS A 29 -9.98 -17.91 1.13
C CYS A 29 -10.65 -17.89 2.51
N ARG A 30 -11.90 -18.36 2.61
CA ARG A 30 -12.62 -18.48 3.89
C ARG A 30 -11.94 -19.47 4.83
N LEU A 31 -11.49 -20.62 4.31
CA LEU A 31 -10.76 -21.62 5.07
C LEU A 31 -9.46 -21.03 5.65
N LEU A 32 -8.66 -20.36 4.81
CA LEU A 32 -7.41 -19.71 5.23
C LEU A 32 -7.65 -18.66 6.32
N HIS A 33 -8.68 -17.83 6.16
CA HIS A 33 -9.06 -16.85 7.17
C HIS A 33 -9.47 -17.51 8.50
N GLN A 34 -10.23 -18.61 8.46
CA GLN A 34 -10.64 -19.35 9.65
C GLN A 34 -9.46 -20.01 10.37
N ILE A 35 -8.54 -20.62 9.62
CA ILE A 35 -7.34 -21.24 10.20
C ILE A 35 -6.44 -20.15 10.81
N GLY A 36 -6.23 -19.04 10.11
CA GLY A 36 -5.42 -17.91 10.60
C GLY A 36 -5.97 -17.24 11.86
N ARG A 37 -7.27 -17.37 12.14
CA ARG A 37 -7.87 -16.91 13.41
C ARG A 37 -7.66 -17.87 14.57
N ARG A 38 -7.36 -19.15 14.29
CA ARG A 38 -7.22 -20.21 15.29
C ARG A 38 -5.75 -20.60 15.54
N CYS A 39 -4.88 -20.35 14.57
CA CYS A 39 -3.47 -20.68 14.59
C CYS A 39 -2.66 -19.38 14.52
N GLY A 40 -1.59 -19.26 15.32
CA GLY A 40 -0.76 -18.05 15.32
C GLY A 40 0.02 -17.80 14.02
N LEU A 41 0.21 -18.83 13.17
CA LEU A 41 0.87 -18.71 11.88
C LEU A 41 0.34 -19.72 10.86
N VAL A 42 0.04 -19.26 9.65
CA VAL A 42 -0.30 -20.10 8.50
C VAL A 42 0.65 -19.76 7.36
N VAL A 43 1.35 -20.77 6.85
CA VAL A 43 2.26 -20.64 5.70
C VAL A 43 1.71 -21.51 4.58
N CYS A 44 1.57 -20.95 3.38
CA CYS A 44 1.06 -21.68 2.22
C CYS A 44 1.95 -21.42 1.01
N LEU A 45 2.23 -22.46 0.24
CA LEU A 45 2.90 -22.34 -1.06
C LEU A 45 1.87 -22.33 -2.19
N LEU A 46 1.96 -21.32 -3.05
CA LEU A 46 1.08 -21.12 -4.20
C LEU A 46 1.91 -21.08 -5.48
N HIS A 47 1.63 -22.00 -6.40
CA HIS A 47 2.20 -21.99 -7.75
C HIS A 47 1.38 -21.04 -8.63
N SER A 48 1.84 -19.79 -8.79
CA SER A 48 1.10 -18.72 -9.47
C SER A 48 0.88 -18.96 -10.97
N ASP A 49 1.70 -19.80 -11.58
CA ASP A 49 1.62 -20.22 -12.99
C ASP A 49 0.44 -21.14 -13.29
N LEU A 50 -0.09 -21.83 -12.28
CA LEU A 50 -1.27 -22.69 -12.39
C LEU A 50 -2.60 -21.93 -12.28
N HIS A 51 -2.58 -20.64 -11.94
CA HIS A 51 -3.78 -19.85 -11.61
C HIS A 51 -3.86 -18.55 -12.40
N GLY A 52 -5.09 -18.12 -12.71
CA GLY A 52 -5.32 -16.80 -13.28
C GLY A 52 -5.01 -15.67 -12.28
N ARG A 53 -4.67 -14.49 -12.79
CA ARG A 53 -4.39 -13.29 -11.97
C ARG A 53 -5.50 -12.94 -10.97
N HIS A 54 -6.75 -13.23 -11.31
CA HIS A 54 -7.89 -12.97 -10.43
C HIS A 54 -7.89 -13.88 -9.20
N VAL A 55 -7.47 -15.14 -9.33
CA VAL A 55 -7.37 -16.10 -8.22
C VAL A 55 -6.19 -15.71 -7.32
N THR A 56 -5.01 -15.48 -7.92
CA THR A 56 -3.82 -15.12 -7.16
C THR A 56 -3.99 -13.79 -6.42
N SER A 57 -4.68 -12.82 -7.02
CA SER A 57 -5.05 -11.56 -6.35
C SER A 57 -5.99 -11.79 -5.16
N GLN A 58 -7.02 -12.62 -5.28
CA GLN A 58 -7.92 -12.93 -4.17
C GLN A 58 -7.17 -13.59 -3.00
N VAL A 59 -6.26 -14.52 -3.29
CA VAL A 59 -5.42 -15.15 -2.26
C VAL A 59 -4.47 -14.13 -1.63
N ASP A 60 -3.81 -13.28 -2.42
CA ASP A 60 -2.95 -12.19 -1.89
C ASP A 60 -3.73 -11.31 -0.91
N HIS A 61 -4.97 -10.94 -1.21
CA HIS A 61 -5.78 -10.11 -0.31
C HIS A 61 -6.08 -10.74 1.04
N VAL A 62 -6.17 -12.08 1.12
CA VAL A 62 -6.40 -12.79 2.39
C VAL A 62 -5.11 -12.90 3.21
N MET A 63 -3.95 -12.94 2.56
CA MET A 63 -2.66 -13.13 3.24
C MET A 63 -2.11 -11.81 3.81
N SER A 64 -1.63 -11.87 5.06
CA SER A 64 -0.94 -10.75 5.69
C SER A 64 0.42 -10.47 5.04
N THR A 65 1.14 -11.52 4.63
CA THR A 65 2.45 -11.43 3.97
C THR A 65 2.46 -12.32 2.74
N THR A 66 2.95 -11.79 1.61
CA THR A 66 3.24 -12.57 0.40
C THR A 66 4.72 -12.44 0.05
N ILE A 67 5.31 -13.57 -0.37
CA ILE A 67 6.71 -13.69 -0.76
C ILE A 67 6.73 -14.26 -2.17
N ASP A 68 6.97 -13.39 -3.15
CA ASP A 68 7.07 -13.77 -4.55
C ASP A 68 8.53 -14.11 -4.87
N LEU A 69 8.75 -15.32 -5.39
CA LEU A 69 10.05 -15.80 -5.84
C LEU A 69 10.13 -15.66 -7.36
N VAL A 70 10.98 -14.76 -7.83
CA VAL A 70 11.20 -14.50 -9.26
C VAL A 70 12.60 -14.96 -9.63
N VAL A 71 12.70 -15.99 -10.47
CA VAL A 71 14.00 -16.48 -10.96
C VAL A 71 14.52 -15.49 -12.02
N PRO A 72 15.63 -14.76 -11.78
CA PRO A 72 16.27 -13.92 -12.77
C PRO A 72 16.93 -14.77 -13.86
N GLN A 73 17.26 -14.12 -14.98
CA GLN A 73 17.93 -14.79 -16.11
C GLN A 73 19.36 -15.26 -15.78
N SER A 74 19.97 -14.74 -14.72
CA SER A 74 21.27 -15.19 -14.22
C SER A 74 21.13 -16.43 -13.34
N PRO A 75 21.83 -17.55 -13.64
CA PRO A 75 21.80 -18.74 -12.80
C PRO A 75 22.35 -18.43 -11.39
N GLY A 76 21.76 -19.05 -10.36
CA GLY A 76 22.25 -18.98 -8.97
C GLY A 76 21.78 -17.78 -8.15
N GLN A 77 20.95 -16.88 -8.72
CA GLN A 77 20.31 -15.80 -7.97
C GLN A 77 18.80 -15.98 -7.99
N LEU A 78 18.11 -15.46 -6.97
CA LEU A 78 16.66 -15.44 -6.84
C LEU A 78 16.25 -14.04 -6.40
N LYS A 79 15.37 -13.40 -7.17
CA LYS A 79 14.79 -12.12 -6.76
C LYS A 79 13.57 -12.41 -5.89
N VAL A 80 13.59 -11.95 -4.65
CA VAL A 80 12.52 -12.15 -3.67
C VAL A 80 11.82 -10.81 -3.48
N LYS A 81 10.50 -10.77 -3.74
CA LYS A 81 9.67 -9.61 -3.44
C LYS A 81 8.77 -9.95 -2.26
N VAL A 82 8.91 -9.19 -1.18
CA VAL A 82 8.10 -9.36 0.02
C VAL A 82 7.10 -8.23 0.10
N LYS A 83 5.83 -8.56 0.30
CA LYS A 83 4.74 -7.61 0.56
C LYS A 83 4.12 -7.97 1.89
N HIS A 84 4.08 -7.01 2.82
CA HIS A 84 3.52 -7.20 4.16
C HIS A 84 2.49 -6.13 4.47
N ARG A 85 1.27 -6.54 4.83
CA ARG A 85 0.17 -5.69 5.29
C ARG A 85 0.22 -5.59 6.81
N LYS A 86 0.52 -4.39 7.32
CA LYS A 86 0.45 -4.11 8.76
C LYS A 86 -1.00 -4.09 9.23
N THR A 87 -1.19 -4.32 10.52
CA THR A 87 -2.50 -4.13 11.19
C THR A 87 -3.06 -2.72 11.03
N THR A 88 -2.20 -1.72 10.80
CA THR A 88 -2.58 -0.33 10.52
C THR A 88 -3.06 -0.09 9.08
N GLY A 89 -3.20 -1.14 8.26
CA GLY A 89 -3.51 -1.05 6.83
C GLY A 89 -2.33 -0.68 5.91
N LYS A 90 -1.23 -0.13 6.46
CA LYS A 90 -0.03 0.23 5.69
C LYS A 90 0.62 -1.00 5.07
N VAL A 91 0.92 -0.94 3.78
CA VAL A 91 1.60 -2.01 3.05
C VAL A 91 3.10 -1.70 2.92
N LEU A 92 3.93 -2.57 3.46
CA LEU A 92 5.38 -2.56 3.23
C LEU A 92 5.72 -3.46 2.05
N VAL A 93 6.59 -2.98 1.15
CA VAL A 93 7.11 -3.77 0.04
C VAL A 93 8.62 -3.68 0.06
N SER A 94 9.31 -4.83 0.07
CA SER A 94 10.76 -4.93 -0.10
C SER A 94 11.09 -5.87 -1.25
N THR A 95 12.27 -5.67 -1.84
CA THR A 95 12.78 -6.51 -2.91
C THR A 95 14.25 -6.77 -2.65
N GLU A 96 14.61 -8.04 -2.56
CA GLU A 96 15.95 -8.50 -2.23
C GLU A 96 16.42 -9.48 -3.29
N VAL A 97 17.72 -9.47 -3.57
CA VAL A 97 18.33 -10.50 -4.41
C VAL A 97 19.06 -11.44 -3.48
N VAL A 98 18.65 -12.70 -3.55
CA VAL A 98 19.15 -13.79 -2.73
C VAL A 98 20.00 -14.70 -3.61
N ALA A 99 21.22 -15.00 -3.18
CA ALA A 99 22.05 -16.03 -3.79
C ALA A 99 22.20 -17.20 -2.81
N MET A 100 22.15 -18.41 -3.34
CA MET A 100 22.41 -19.64 -2.60
C MET A 100 23.75 -20.18 -3.07
N ASP A 101 24.66 -20.44 -2.15
CA ASP A 101 25.96 -21.05 -2.46
C ASP A 101 25.87 -22.58 -2.48
N ASP A 102 26.99 -23.23 -2.84
CA ASP A 102 27.10 -24.70 -2.88
C ASP A 102 27.00 -25.35 -1.48
N SER A 103 27.05 -24.55 -0.41
CA SER A 103 26.88 -24.98 0.99
C SER A 103 25.43 -24.83 1.48
N TYR A 104 24.51 -24.41 0.60
CA TYR A 104 23.12 -24.05 0.91
C TYR A 104 23.00 -22.84 1.86
N ASP A 105 24.05 -22.05 2.00
CA ASP A 105 24.02 -20.79 2.73
C ASP A 105 23.41 -19.69 1.85
N MET A 106 22.50 -18.93 2.45
CA MET A 106 21.70 -17.95 1.75
C MET A 106 22.21 -16.54 2.07
N THR A 107 22.68 -15.83 1.05
CA THR A 107 23.11 -14.43 1.19
C THR A 107 22.07 -13.51 0.57
N SER A 108 21.54 -12.57 1.37
CA SER A 108 20.62 -11.54 0.88
C SER A 108 21.40 -10.24 0.65
N SER A 109 21.18 -9.63 -0.52
CA SER A 109 21.59 -8.27 -0.80
C SER A 109 20.33 -7.42 -1.02
N PRO A 110 20.12 -6.36 -0.23
CA PRO A 110 18.99 -5.46 -0.45
C PRO A 110 19.19 -4.76 -1.79
N GLN A 111 18.26 -4.97 -2.72
CA GLN A 111 18.22 -4.14 -3.90
C GLN A 111 17.54 -2.83 -3.49
N VAL A 112 18.33 -1.78 -3.24
CA VAL A 112 17.81 -0.43 -3.01
C VAL A 112 17.12 0.02 -4.30
N THR A 113 15.86 -0.39 -4.43
CA THR A 113 14.95 0.15 -5.42
C THR A 113 14.33 1.38 -4.77
N SER A 114 15.04 2.51 -4.85
CA SER A 114 14.38 3.82 -4.81
C SER A 114 13.50 3.92 -6.05
N SER A 115 12.35 3.26 -6.01
CA SER A 115 11.34 3.39 -7.05
C SER A 115 9.99 3.46 -6.37
N LEU A 116 9.56 4.70 -6.11
CA LEU A 116 8.20 5.09 -6.47
C LEU A 116 7.85 4.38 -7.79
N LEU A 117 6.76 3.63 -7.79
CA LEU A 117 6.27 2.83 -8.90
C LEU A 117 6.36 3.60 -10.23
N THR A 118 7.32 3.25 -11.08
CA THR A 118 7.29 3.59 -12.50
C THR A 118 7.03 2.32 -13.30
N PRO A 119 5.90 2.23 -14.03
CA PRO A 119 5.64 1.13 -14.94
C PRO A 119 6.73 1.07 -16.03
N SER A 120 7.21 -0.14 -16.32
CA SER A 120 8.22 -0.48 -17.33
C SER A 120 7.71 -0.34 -18.79
N HIS A 121 6.91 0.68 -19.06
CA HIS A 121 6.58 1.11 -20.41
C HIS A 121 6.94 2.60 -20.49
N PRO A 122 7.49 3.11 -21.60
CA PRO A 122 7.46 4.54 -21.84
C PRO A 122 5.98 4.92 -21.95
N VAL A 123 5.38 5.31 -20.82
CA VAL A 123 4.04 5.88 -20.79
C VAL A 123 4.17 7.16 -21.62
N PRO A 124 3.49 7.28 -22.77
CA PRO A 124 3.47 8.54 -23.47
C PRO A 124 2.94 9.58 -22.48
N ASP A 125 3.67 10.68 -22.33
CA ASP A 125 3.27 11.73 -21.40
C ASP A 125 1.81 12.09 -21.70
N PRO A 126 0.88 11.89 -20.74
CA PRO A 126 -0.56 12.03 -20.98
C PRO A 126 -0.93 13.46 -21.39
N THR A 127 -0.01 14.42 -21.25
CA THR A 127 -0.18 15.81 -21.68
C THR A 127 0.12 16.05 -23.16
N GLN A 128 0.73 15.08 -23.88
CA GLN A 128 1.23 15.27 -25.27
C GLN A 128 0.14 15.52 -26.33
N ASN A 129 -1.13 15.18 -26.07
CA ASN A 129 -2.24 15.31 -27.03
C ASN A 129 -3.30 16.35 -26.60
N LEU A 130 -2.95 17.25 -25.69
CA LEU A 130 -3.86 18.29 -25.25
C LEU A 130 -3.78 19.49 -26.21
N THR A 131 -4.94 20.11 -26.48
CA THR A 131 -5.01 21.37 -27.23
C THR A 131 -4.56 22.58 -26.41
N PHE A 132 -4.17 22.35 -25.16
CA PHE A 132 -3.69 23.34 -24.20
C PHE A 132 -2.56 22.74 -23.36
N ASP A 133 -1.63 23.58 -22.91
CA ASP A 133 -0.49 23.14 -22.12
C ASP A 133 -0.89 23.04 -20.63
N LEU A 134 -0.68 21.86 -20.03
CA LEU A 134 -0.84 21.65 -18.59
C LEU A 134 0.43 21.99 -17.81
N THR A 135 1.56 22.14 -18.50
CA THR A 135 2.81 22.58 -17.91
C THR A 135 2.91 24.09 -18.00
N LEU A 136 3.52 24.70 -16.98
CA LEU A 136 3.84 26.12 -17.02
C LEU A 136 5.27 26.26 -17.55
N SER A 137 5.45 27.12 -18.55
CA SER A 137 6.78 27.58 -18.91
C SER A 137 7.45 28.29 -17.72
N GLU A 138 8.79 28.36 -17.70
CA GLU A 138 9.51 29.04 -16.62
C GLU A 138 9.06 30.50 -16.45
N ARG A 139 8.72 31.16 -17.55
CA ARG A 139 8.18 32.51 -17.57
C ARG A 139 6.81 32.58 -16.86
N GLU A 140 5.86 31.73 -17.24
CA GLU A 140 4.52 31.70 -16.63
C GLU A 140 4.59 31.31 -15.15
N ARG A 141 5.52 30.42 -14.80
CA ARG A 141 5.79 30.06 -13.41
C ARG A 141 6.26 31.26 -12.60
N GLU A 142 7.12 32.10 -13.18
CA GLU A 142 7.59 33.32 -12.54
C GLU A 142 6.49 34.38 -12.43
N GLU A 143 5.67 34.56 -13.47
CA GLU A 143 4.52 35.46 -13.46
C GLU A 143 3.48 35.03 -12.41
N ARG A 144 3.17 33.72 -12.31
CA ARG A 144 2.28 33.16 -11.28
C ARG A 144 2.82 33.38 -9.87
N ARG A 145 4.13 33.27 -9.64
CA ARG A 145 4.76 33.56 -8.34
C ARG A 145 4.64 35.03 -7.93
N LYS A 146 4.63 35.94 -8.89
CA LYS A 146 4.51 37.39 -8.67
C LYS A 146 3.06 37.86 -8.49
N LEU A 147 2.09 37.02 -8.87
CA LEU A 147 0.66 37.35 -8.77
C LEU A 147 0.21 37.40 -7.30
N VAL A 148 -0.23 38.58 -6.86
CA VAL A 148 -0.81 38.76 -5.53
C VAL A 148 -2.30 38.40 -5.59
N LEU A 149 -2.69 37.39 -4.81
CA LEU A 149 -4.09 36.97 -4.72
C LEU A 149 -4.89 37.99 -3.88
N PRO A 150 -6.05 38.48 -4.37
CA PRO A 150 -6.82 39.55 -3.71
C PRO A 150 -7.16 39.30 -2.24
N TYR A 151 -7.41 38.04 -1.87
CA TYR A 151 -7.82 37.62 -0.51
C TYR A 151 -6.74 36.85 0.26
N HIS A 152 -5.56 36.66 -0.32
CA HIS A 152 -4.46 35.93 0.31
C HIS A 152 -3.44 36.93 0.86
N HIS A 153 -3.72 37.45 2.04
CA HIS A 153 -2.84 38.42 2.69
C HIS A 153 -1.56 37.76 3.21
N SER A 154 -0.43 38.49 3.14
CA SER A 154 0.81 38.08 3.79
C SER A 154 0.61 37.97 5.30
N ALA A 155 1.42 37.16 5.98
CA ALA A 155 1.31 36.96 7.44
C ALA A 155 1.29 38.30 8.21
N GLY A 156 2.14 39.27 7.82
CA GLY A 156 2.16 40.60 8.42
C GLY A 156 0.91 41.45 8.14
N LYS A 157 0.27 41.28 6.98
CA LYS A 157 -1.00 41.96 6.67
C LYS A 157 -2.19 41.29 7.37
N LYS A 158 -2.15 39.96 7.52
CA LYS A 158 -3.13 39.19 8.32
C LYS A 158 -3.11 39.64 9.78
N THR A 159 -1.93 39.74 10.40
CA THR A 159 -1.82 40.20 11.79
C THR A 159 -2.28 41.65 11.95
N ALA A 160 -1.96 42.54 11.01
CA ALA A 160 -2.44 43.92 11.04
C ALA A 160 -3.97 44.03 10.90
N LEU A 161 -4.60 43.24 10.00
CA LEU A 161 -6.06 43.18 9.84
C LEU A 161 -6.75 42.59 11.08
N LEU A 162 -6.19 41.54 11.68
CA LEU A 162 -6.71 40.92 12.90
C LEU A 162 -6.50 41.79 14.14
N GLN A 163 -5.45 42.62 14.19
CA GLN A 163 -5.24 43.58 15.26
C GLN A 163 -6.11 44.83 15.12
N ALA A 164 -6.48 45.22 13.90
CA ALA A 164 -7.34 46.38 13.65
C ALA A 164 -8.84 46.09 13.82
N GLY A 165 -9.25 44.81 13.75
CA GLY A 165 -10.66 44.39 13.84
C GLY A 165 -10.98 43.67 15.16
N SER A 166 -11.86 44.27 15.97
CA SER A 166 -12.48 43.67 17.18
C SER A 166 -13.34 42.41 16.91
N GLY A 167 -13.28 41.83 15.72
CA GLY A 167 -14.12 40.72 15.28
C GLY A 167 -13.62 39.37 15.81
N ARG A 168 -13.73 39.15 17.12
CA ARG A 168 -13.56 37.82 17.71
C ARG A 168 -14.83 37.02 17.43
N VAL A 169 -14.75 36.03 16.55
CA VAL A 169 -15.82 35.05 16.35
C VAL A 169 -15.70 34.05 17.49
N PHE A 170 -16.68 34.08 18.40
CA PHE A 170 -16.82 33.08 19.45
C PHE A 170 -17.77 32.01 18.94
N TYR A 171 -17.23 30.83 18.69
CA TYR A 171 -18.04 29.66 18.40
C TYR A 171 -18.45 29.03 19.73
N THR A 172 -19.75 28.87 19.92
CA THR A 172 -20.36 28.12 21.03
C THR A 172 -21.03 26.90 20.42
N PRO A 173 -20.58 25.68 20.74
CA PRO A 173 -21.23 24.48 20.27
C PRO A 173 -22.69 24.48 20.72
N ASP A 174 -23.63 24.35 19.79
CA ASP A 174 -25.05 24.20 20.09
C ASP A 174 -25.49 22.73 20.03
N GLU A 175 -26.71 22.43 20.46
CA GLU A 175 -27.22 21.06 20.53
C GLU A 175 -27.42 20.42 19.13
N ALA A 176 -27.30 21.21 18.06
CA ALA A 176 -27.34 20.77 16.67
C ALA A 176 -25.94 20.66 16.05
N ASP A 177 -24.87 21.04 16.75
CA ASP A 177 -23.50 20.66 16.43
C ASP A 177 -23.28 19.20 16.85
N ASP A 178 -23.81 18.30 16.04
CA ASP A 178 -23.41 16.91 16.03
C ASP A 178 -21.91 16.85 15.72
N TYR A 179 -21.11 16.46 16.72
CA TYR A 179 -19.83 15.79 16.46
C TYR A 179 -20.15 14.44 15.81
N ASP A 180 -20.60 14.53 14.57
CA ASP A 180 -20.71 13.43 13.66
C ASP A 180 -19.27 13.03 13.29
N ASP A 181 -18.78 11.95 13.91
CA ASP A 181 -17.50 11.32 13.57
C ASP A 181 -17.51 10.66 12.17
N SER A 182 -18.58 10.79 11.38
CA SER A 182 -18.57 10.40 9.97
C SER A 182 -17.76 11.41 9.17
N ASP A 183 -16.49 11.05 8.97
CA ASP A 183 -15.63 11.73 8.03
C ASP A 183 -16.31 11.66 6.65
N PRO A 184 -16.70 12.79 6.02
CA PRO A 184 -17.30 12.78 4.69
C PRO A 184 -16.38 12.20 3.61
N ASP A 185 -15.12 11.95 3.96
CA ASP A 185 -14.11 11.33 3.12
C ASP A 185 -14.05 9.79 3.26
N ASP A 186 -14.77 9.17 4.22
CA ASP A 186 -14.76 7.70 4.47
C ASP A 186 -15.46 6.88 3.37
N ASP A 187 -16.28 7.51 2.52
CA ASP A 187 -16.90 6.88 1.34
C ASP A 187 -16.09 7.12 0.04
N LEU A 188 -14.96 7.83 0.10
CA LEU A 188 -14.12 8.15 -1.06
C LEU A 188 -13.02 7.10 -1.29
N ASP A 189 -13.44 5.90 -1.68
CA ASP A 189 -12.55 4.90 -2.32
C ASP A 189 -12.29 5.30 -3.79
N ILE A 190 -11.39 6.26 -4.03
CA ILE A 190 -10.81 6.58 -5.36
C ILE A 190 -9.36 6.10 -5.52
#